data_AF-A0A5A9X5Q4-F1
#
_entry.id   AF-A0A5A9X5Q4-F1
#
_cell.length_a   1.000
_cell.length_b   1.000
_cell.length_c   1.000
_cell.angle_alpha   90.00
_cell.angle_beta   90.00
_cell.angle_gamma   90.00
#
_symmetry.space_group_name_H-M   'P 1'
#
loop_
_entity.id
_entity.type
_entity.pdbx_description
1 polymer ?
#
loop_
_entity_poly.entity_id
_entity_poly.type
_entity_poly.pdbx_seq_one_letter_code
_entity_poly.pdbx_strand_id
1 'polypeptide(L)'
;MTSPNAIMIRGWSYRHPLALAQYKTAAMLVSGACLILLCFLDFITGYEFGFFIFYFIPVAFASWYGGKREGLAMALLCGICWYVADRLTHHPYSRPYFIYWETFMRLLSFITTSLTLSRIRDLVLNEERLAAELLAAYEELKQLRRLSS
;
A
#
# COMPACT_ATOMS: atom_id res chain seq x y z
N MET A 1 23.01 -44.69 -0.69
CA MET A 1 22.51 -44.16 -1.98
C MET A 1 21.00 -44.02 -1.90
N THR A 2 20.49 -42.88 -1.43
CA THR A 2 19.09 -42.44 -1.61
C THR A 2 19.07 -40.94 -1.35
N SER A 3 18.93 -40.15 -2.41
CA SER A 3 18.83 -38.69 -2.37
C SER A 3 17.52 -38.23 -1.72
N PRO A 4 17.50 -37.18 -0.90
CA PRO A 4 16.26 -36.61 -0.37
C PRO A 4 15.50 -35.85 -1.45
N ASN A 5 14.21 -36.12 -1.50
CA ASN A 5 13.19 -35.56 -2.37
C ASN A 5 13.36 -34.05 -2.64
N ALA A 6 13.59 -33.73 -3.92
CA ALA A 6 13.50 -32.39 -4.47
C ALA A 6 12.06 -31.87 -4.32
N ILE A 7 11.86 -30.96 -3.36
CA ILE A 7 10.64 -30.18 -3.24
C ILE A 7 10.70 -29.07 -4.30
N MET A 8 10.29 -29.42 -5.52
CA MET A 8 9.94 -28.46 -6.57
C MET A 8 8.56 -27.86 -6.24
N ILE A 9 8.55 -26.67 -5.64
CA ILE A 9 7.31 -25.87 -5.52
C ILE A 9 7.39 -24.72 -6.52
N ARG A 10 6.73 -24.94 -7.67
CA ARG A 10 6.06 -23.97 -8.55
C ARG A 10 6.59 -22.52 -8.55
N GLY A 11 7.33 -22.16 -9.60
CA GLY A 11 6.75 -21.50 -10.78
C GLY A 11 5.94 -20.20 -10.61
N TRP A 12 6.04 -19.48 -9.50
CA TRP A 12 5.52 -18.10 -9.43
C TRP A 12 6.63 -17.16 -9.87
N SER A 13 6.45 -16.55 -11.05
CA SER A 13 7.21 -15.36 -11.45
C SER A 13 6.80 -14.22 -10.53
N TYR A 14 7.34 -14.19 -9.32
CA TYR A 14 7.22 -13.05 -8.42
C TYR A 14 8.01 -11.92 -9.08
N ARG A 15 7.32 -11.02 -9.80
CA ARG A 15 7.87 -9.68 -10.02
C ARG A 15 7.98 -9.05 -8.64
N HIS A 16 9.17 -9.14 -8.05
CA HIS A 16 9.46 -8.68 -6.70
C HIS A 16 8.88 -7.27 -6.48
N PRO A 17 8.07 -7.05 -5.43
CA PRO A 17 7.55 -5.72 -5.11
C PRO A 17 8.67 -4.71 -4.81
N LEU A 18 9.88 -5.18 -4.50
CA LEU A 18 11.10 -4.38 -4.37
C LEU A 18 11.53 -3.63 -5.64
N ALA A 19 11.37 -4.22 -6.83
CA ALA A 19 11.76 -3.56 -8.08
C ALA A 19 10.92 -2.31 -8.37
N LEU A 20 9.80 -2.15 -7.68
CA LEU A 20 8.88 -1.03 -7.80
C LEU A 20 9.20 0.09 -6.80
N ALA A 21 9.93 -0.18 -5.71
CA ALA A 21 10.35 0.82 -4.73
C ALA A 21 11.32 1.86 -5.32
N GLN A 22 12.08 1.51 -6.38
CA GLN A 22 12.92 2.46 -7.11
C GLN A 22 12.10 3.62 -7.73
N TYR A 23 10.81 3.41 -7.96
CA TYR A 23 9.89 4.39 -8.53
C TYR A 23 9.05 5.09 -7.47
N LYS A 24 9.52 5.20 -6.21
CA LYS A 24 8.80 5.85 -5.10
C LYS A 24 8.24 7.23 -5.49
N THR A 25 9.05 8.07 -6.11
CA THR A 25 8.64 9.43 -6.55
C THR A 25 7.55 9.38 -7.61
N ALA A 26 7.71 8.54 -8.64
CA ALA A 26 6.68 8.36 -9.67
C ALA A 26 5.38 7.80 -9.08
N ALA A 27 5.45 6.83 -8.17
CA ALA A 27 4.29 6.26 -7.50
C ALA A 27 3.58 7.29 -6.62
N MET A 28 4.31 8.17 -5.93
CA MET A 28 3.72 9.28 -5.17
C MET A 28 3.05 10.31 -6.07
N LEU A 29 3.67 10.66 -7.21
CA LEU A 29 3.07 11.56 -8.20
C LEU A 29 1.80 10.97 -8.79
N VAL A 30 1.80 9.69 -9.16
CA VAL A 30 0.62 8.97 -9.67
C VAL A 30 -0.47 8.91 -8.60
N SER A 31 -0.12 8.62 -7.35
CA SER A 31 -1.09 8.58 -6.24
C SER A 31 -1.70 9.97 -5.99
N GLY A 32 -0.89 11.03 -6.03
CA GLY A 32 -1.36 12.41 -5.89
C GLY A 32 -2.24 12.85 -7.06
N ALA A 33 -1.84 12.55 -8.30
CA ALA A 33 -2.64 12.83 -9.49
C ALA A 33 -3.98 12.08 -9.46
N CYS A 34 -3.96 10.81 -9.03
CA CYS A 34 -5.16 10.01 -8.84
C CYS A 34 -6.07 10.63 -7.78
N LEU A 35 -5.53 11.07 -6.63
CA LEU A 35 -6.30 11.78 -5.60
C LEU A 35 -6.95 13.06 -6.14
N ILE A 36 -6.22 13.89 -6.89
CA ILE A 36 -6.76 15.13 -7.47
C ILE A 36 -7.89 14.82 -8.46
N LEU A 37 -7.68 13.82 -9.32
CA LEU A 37 -8.69 13.39 -10.29
C LEU A 37 -9.95 12.86 -9.59
N LEU A 38 -9.79 12.06 -8.53
CA LEU A 38 -10.90 11.58 -7.72
C LEU A 38 -11.64 12.72 -7.03
N CYS A 39 -10.93 13.69 -6.46
CA CYS A 39 -11.53 14.88 -5.84
C CYS A 39 -12.34 15.70 -6.85
N PHE A 40 -11.82 15.86 -8.07
CA PHE A 40 -12.51 16.56 -9.15
C PHE A 40 -13.74 15.79 -9.64
N LEU A 41 -13.64 14.47 -9.78
CA LEU A 41 -14.79 13.62 -10.11
C LEU A 41 -15.84 13.67 -9.01
N ASP A 42 -15.46 13.55 -7.73
CA ASP A 42 -16.38 13.61 -6.59
C ASP A 42 -17.14 14.94 -6.56
N PHE A 43 -16.47 16.04 -6.91
CA PHE A 43 -17.08 17.36 -7.04
C PHE A 43 -18.11 17.44 -8.19
N ILE A 44 -17.83 16.81 -9.34
CA ILE A 44 -18.73 16.86 -10.52
C ILE A 44 -19.89 15.89 -10.40
N THR A 45 -19.61 14.66 -9.94
CA THR A 45 -20.62 13.59 -9.92
C THR A 45 -21.62 13.76 -8.78
N GLY A 46 -21.27 14.57 -7.77
CA GLY A 46 -22.13 14.81 -6.62
C GLY A 46 -22.42 13.53 -5.83
N TYR A 47 -23.41 13.61 -4.94
CA TYR A 47 -23.75 12.54 -3.99
C TYR A 47 -24.21 11.22 -4.63
N GLU A 48 -24.68 11.23 -5.86
CA GLU A 48 -25.42 10.09 -6.42
C GLU A 48 -24.56 8.84 -6.63
N PHE A 49 -23.23 8.96 -6.60
CA PHE A 49 -22.30 7.84 -6.70
C PHE A 49 -21.36 7.76 -5.50
N GLY A 50 -21.34 6.58 -4.84
CA GLY A 50 -20.40 6.27 -3.76
C GLY A 50 -18.96 6.09 -4.26
N PHE A 51 -18.31 7.18 -4.71
CA PHE A 51 -16.92 7.17 -5.20
C PHE A 51 -15.86 6.93 -4.11
N PHE A 52 -16.28 6.78 -2.86
CA PHE A 52 -15.42 6.49 -1.71
C PHE A 52 -14.44 5.33 -1.94
N ILE A 53 -14.88 4.25 -2.59
CA ILE A 53 -14.04 3.06 -2.77
C ILE A 53 -12.79 3.33 -3.62
N PHE A 54 -12.85 4.32 -4.51
CA PHE A 54 -11.71 4.67 -5.36
C PHE A 54 -10.60 5.38 -4.59
N TYR A 55 -10.90 6.03 -3.45
CA TYR A 55 -9.88 6.66 -2.60
C TYR A 55 -8.94 5.66 -1.93
N PHE A 56 -9.31 4.37 -1.87
CA PHE A 56 -8.37 3.33 -1.42
C PHE A 56 -7.23 3.10 -2.40
N ILE A 57 -7.39 3.41 -3.69
CA ILE A 57 -6.36 3.22 -4.71
C ILE A 57 -5.13 4.10 -4.40
N PRO A 58 -5.24 5.45 -4.32
CA PRO A 58 -4.06 6.28 -4.02
C PRO A 58 -3.48 5.97 -2.64
N VAL A 59 -4.30 5.59 -1.64
CA VAL A 59 -3.80 5.18 -0.32
C VAL A 59 -3.02 3.87 -0.40
N ALA A 60 -3.50 2.89 -1.17
CA ALA A 60 -2.83 1.61 -1.34
C ALA A 60 -1.49 1.78 -2.07
N PHE A 61 -1.45 2.58 -3.14
CA PHE A 61 -0.21 2.90 -3.84
C PHE A 61 0.76 3.69 -2.95
N ALA A 62 0.30 4.72 -2.24
CA ALA A 62 1.18 5.48 -1.35
C ALA A 62 1.76 4.63 -0.21
N SER A 63 0.95 3.73 0.38
CA SER A 63 1.40 2.84 1.46
C SER A 63 2.33 1.74 0.97
N TRP A 64 2.10 1.17 -0.22
CA TRP A 64 2.98 0.15 -0.79
C TRP A 64 4.33 0.74 -1.22
N TYR A 65 4.36 1.86 -1.92
CA TYR A 65 5.60 2.41 -2.48
C TYR A 65 6.35 3.34 -1.53
N GLY A 66 5.61 4.16 -0.75
CA GLY A 66 6.21 5.09 0.21
C GLY A 66 6.43 4.46 1.57
N GLY A 67 5.45 3.71 2.05
CA GLY A 67 5.47 3.03 3.35
C GLY A 67 4.52 3.64 4.36
N LYS A 68 4.76 3.31 5.63
CA LYS A 68 3.83 3.67 6.71
C LYS A 68 3.59 5.17 6.82
N ARG A 69 4.64 6.00 6.67
CA ARG A 69 4.52 7.47 6.84
C ARG A 69 3.77 8.10 5.67
N GLU A 70 4.13 7.73 4.46
CA GLU A 70 3.57 8.23 3.21
C GLU A 70 2.14 7.74 3.00
N GLY A 71 1.86 6.48 3.31
CA GLY A 71 0.51 5.93 3.31
C GLY A 71 -0.40 6.61 4.34
N LEU A 72 0.13 6.93 5.53
CA LEU A 72 -0.64 7.66 6.54
C LEU A 72 -0.92 9.10 6.10
N ALA A 73 0.08 9.80 5.55
CA ALA A 73 -0.11 11.14 4.99
C ALA A 73 -1.16 11.14 3.87
N MET A 74 -1.12 10.15 2.96
CA MET A 74 -2.10 10.02 1.90
C MET A 74 -3.50 9.69 2.42
N ALA A 75 -3.62 8.83 3.44
CA ALA A 75 -4.91 8.53 4.09
C ALA A 75 -5.54 9.79 4.72
N LEU A 76 -4.72 10.63 5.37
CA LEU A 76 -5.16 11.92 5.91
C LEU A 76 -5.60 12.87 4.80
N LEU A 77 -4.83 13.00 3.72
CA LEU A 77 -5.19 13.84 2.56
C LEU A 77 -6.49 13.38 1.92
N CYS A 78 -6.69 12.06 1.73
CA CYS A 78 -7.92 11.50 1.20
C CYS A 78 -9.12 11.82 2.10
N GLY A 79 -8.95 11.70 3.42
CA GLY A 79 -9.99 12.06 4.38
C GLY A 79 -10.36 13.55 4.34
N ILE A 80 -9.37 14.43 4.22
CA ILE A 80 -9.58 15.89 4.11
C ILE A 80 -10.27 16.24 2.79
N CYS A 81 -9.80 15.69 1.66
CA CYS A 81 -10.43 15.91 0.35
C CYS A 81 -11.89 15.50 0.37
N TRP A 82 -12.19 14.34 0.96
CA TRP A 82 -13.57 13.86 1.05
C TRP A 82 -14.43 14.75 1.96
N TYR A 83 -13.91 15.17 3.12
CA TYR A 83 -14.63 16.10 4.01
C TYR A 83 -14.95 17.44 3.31
N VAL A 84 -14.01 17.96 2.51
CA VAL A 84 -14.23 19.18 1.73
C VAL A 84 -15.29 18.95 0.65
N ALA A 85 -15.24 17.82 -0.05
CA ALA A 85 -16.24 17.45 -1.06
C ALA A 85 -17.65 17.35 -0.44
N ASP A 86 -17.81 16.60 0.65
CA ASP A 86 -19.07 16.43 1.39
C ASP A 86 -19.67 17.77 1.85
N ARG A 87 -18.82 18.72 2.27
CA ARG A 87 -19.25 20.07 2.67
C ARG A 87 -19.72 20.90 1.49
N LEU A 88 -19.13 20.72 0.31
CA LEU A 88 -19.47 21.45 -0.91
C LEU A 88 -20.75 20.90 -1.57
N THR A 89 -21.01 19.60 -1.47
CA THR A 89 -22.23 18.96 -2.02
C THR A 89 -23.49 19.20 -1.19
N HIS A 90 -23.44 20.01 -0.14
CA HIS A 90 -24.60 20.48 0.64
C HIS A 90 -25.57 19.35 1.01
N HIS A 91 -25.04 18.31 1.62
CA HIS A 91 -25.87 17.23 2.12
C HIS A 91 -26.97 17.73 3.08
N PRO A 92 -28.25 17.36 2.87
CA PRO A 92 -29.30 17.57 3.85
C PRO A 92 -29.13 16.55 4.99
N TYR A 93 -28.02 16.63 5.73
CA TYR A 93 -27.89 15.90 6.97
C TYR A 93 -28.84 16.53 7.98
N SER A 94 -29.87 15.77 8.39
CA SER A 94 -30.85 16.21 9.40
C SER A 94 -30.19 16.66 10.71
N ARG A 95 -28.96 16.21 11.00
CA ARG A 95 -28.13 16.69 12.12
C ARG A 95 -26.65 16.74 11.77
N PRO A 96 -25.92 17.79 12.18
CA PRO A 96 -24.49 17.98 11.87
C PRO A 96 -23.57 16.89 12.50
N TYR A 97 -24.05 16.12 13.47
CA TYR A 97 -23.26 15.08 14.13
C TYR A 97 -22.93 13.88 13.21
N PHE A 98 -23.79 13.58 12.24
CA PHE A 98 -23.59 12.43 11.34
C PHE A 98 -22.38 12.62 10.41
N ILE A 99 -22.11 13.84 9.96
CA ILE A 99 -20.92 14.16 9.13
C ILE A 99 -19.62 13.79 9.86
N TYR A 100 -19.49 14.16 11.13
CA TYR A 100 -18.28 13.88 11.90
C TYR A 100 -18.08 12.39 12.10
N TRP A 101 -19.16 11.65 12.37
CA TRP A 101 -19.12 10.20 12.55
C TRP A 101 -18.75 9.47 11.26
N GLU A 102 -19.34 9.88 10.15
CA GLU A 102 -19.10 9.32 8.83
C GLU A 102 -17.65 9.56 8.40
N THR A 103 -17.19 10.81 8.51
CA THR A 103 -15.80 11.21 8.23
C THR A 103 -14.82 10.42 9.11
N PHE A 104 -15.14 10.24 10.39
CA PHE A 104 -14.31 9.47 11.32
C PHE A 104 -14.19 8.00 10.90
N MET A 105 -15.30 7.35 10.56
CA MET A 105 -15.32 5.95 10.12
C MET A 105 -14.53 5.76 8.82
N ARG A 106 -14.65 6.70 7.89
CA ARG A 106 -13.89 6.70 6.62
C ARG A 106 -12.41 6.86 6.85
N LEU A 107 -12.03 7.84 7.67
CA LEU A 107 -10.63 8.09 8.02
C LEU A 107 -10.01 6.86 8.70
N LEU A 108 -10.73 6.25 9.64
CA LEU A 108 -10.30 5.03 10.32
C LEU A 108 -10.10 3.88 9.32
N SER A 109 -10.98 3.75 8.33
CA SER A 109 -10.86 2.75 7.27
C SER A 109 -9.61 2.96 6.42
N PHE A 110 -9.35 4.19 5.96
CA PHE A 110 -8.14 4.50 5.19
C PHE A 110 -6.85 4.28 5.98
N ILE A 111 -6.83 4.69 7.26
CA ILE A 111 -5.68 4.48 8.15
C ILE A 111 -5.46 2.98 8.33
N THR A 112 -6.51 2.21 8.61
CA THR A 112 -6.40 0.76 8.83
C THR A 112 -5.88 0.05 7.58
N THR A 113 -6.40 0.40 6.39
CA THR A 113 -5.91 -0.17 5.12
C THR A 113 -4.47 0.21 4.85
N SER A 114 -4.11 1.48 5.02
CA SER A 114 -2.72 1.96 4.86
C SER A 114 -1.75 1.22 5.79
N LEU A 115 -2.10 1.06 7.06
CA LEU A 115 -1.28 0.37 8.06
C LEU A 115 -1.15 -1.12 7.75
N THR A 116 -2.26 -1.78 7.40
CA THR A 116 -2.27 -3.20 7.05
C THR A 116 -1.40 -3.44 5.84
N LEU A 117 -1.56 -2.64 4.79
CA LEU A 117 -0.82 -2.81 3.56
C LEU A 117 0.67 -2.50 3.73
N SER A 118 1.00 -1.47 4.51
CA SER A 118 2.39 -1.16 4.89
C SER A 118 3.03 -2.32 5.66
N ARG A 119 2.31 -2.95 6.59
CA ARG A 119 2.82 -4.11 7.34
C ARG A 119 3.04 -5.32 6.46
N ILE A 120 2.10 -5.63 5.56
CA ILE A 120 2.25 -6.74 4.61
C ILE A 120 3.52 -6.52 3.78
N ARG A 121 3.72 -5.31 3.29
CA ARG A 121 4.94 -4.97 2.56
C ARG A 121 6.18 -5.17 3.42
N ASP A 122 6.21 -4.64 4.64
CA ASP A 122 7.37 -4.76 5.52
C ASP A 122 7.70 -6.22 5.86
N LEU A 123 6.69 -7.09 5.97
CA LEU A 123 6.87 -8.55 6.14
C LEU A 123 7.53 -9.17 4.90
N VAL A 124 7.01 -8.88 3.71
CA VAL A 124 7.57 -9.37 2.43
C VAL A 124 9.03 -8.92 2.26
N LEU A 125 9.33 -7.66 2.58
CA LEU A 125 10.69 -7.12 2.53
C LEU A 125 11.64 -7.84 3.49
N ASN A 126 11.14 -8.23 4.66
CA ASN A 126 11.94 -8.93 5.65
C ASN A 126 12.22 -10.38 5.24
N GLU A 127 11.24 -11.08 4.67
CA GLU A 127 11.43 -12.43 4.10
C GLU A 127 12.49 -12.42 2.99
N GLU A 128 12.44 -11.45 2.09
CA GLU A 128 13.40 -11.33 0.99
C GLU A 128 14.82 -11.01 1.51
N ARG A 129 14.94 -10.16 2.52
CA ARG A 129 16.22 -9.87 3.18
C ARG A 129 16.82 -11.10 3.84
N LEU A 130 16.00 -11.85 4.59
CA LEU A 130 16.42 -13.09 5.24
C LEU A 130 16.86 -14.15 4.22
N ALA A 131 16.14 -14.27 3.10
CA ALA A 131 16.51 -15.18 2.01
C ALA A 131 17.86 -14.79 1.38
N ALA A 132 18.09 -13.50 1.16
CA ALA A 132 19.36 -13.00 0.63
C ALA A 132 20.54 -13.27 1.59
N GLU A 133 20.35 -13.04 2.90
CA GLU A 133 21.36 -13.33 3.93
C GLU A 133 21.67 -14.83 4.00
N LEU A 134 20.66 -15.71 3.92
CA LEU A 134 20.85 -17.17 3.90
C LEU A 134 21.65 -17.63 2.68
N LEU A 135 21.37 -17.06 1.50
CA LEU A 135 22.09 -17.37 0.27
C LEU A 135 23.55 -16.91 0.32
N ALA A 136 23.82 -15.71 0.84
CA ALA A 136 25.17 -15.21 1.03
C ALA A 136 25.98 -16.11 1.99
N ALA A 137 25.40 -16.49 3.14
CA ALA A 137 26.04 -17.39 4.09
C ALA A 137 26.31 -18.79 3.48
N TYR A 138 25.38 -19.31 2.67
CA TYR A 138 25.58 -20.59 1.98
C TYR A 138 26.74 -20.55 0.98
N GLU A 139 26.89 -19.44 0.24
CA GLU A 139 28.00 -19.25 -0.70
C GLU A 139 29.35 -19.18 0.02
N GLU A 140 29.42 -18.48 1.16
CA GLU A 140 30.63 -18.44 2.00
C GLU A 140 31.05 -19.83 2.47
N LEU A 141 30.11 -20.63 3.00
CA LEU A 141 30.39 -22.00 3.43
C LEU A 141 30.90 -22.88 2.26
N LYS A 142 30.32 -22.69 1.07
CA LYS A 142 30.73 -23.42 -0.14
C LYS A 142 32.14 -23.04 -0.59
N GLN A 143 32.53 -21.78 -0.45
CA GLN A 143 33.89 -21.32 -0.75
C GLN A 143 34.91 -21.88 0.25
N LEU A 144 34.61 -21.82 1.55
CA LEU A 144 35.49 -22.37 2.59
C LEU A 144 35.75 -23.87 2.37
N ARG A 145 34.69 -24.63 2.08
CA ARG A 145 34.81 -26.07 1.78
C ARG A 145 35.69 -26.37 0.56
N ARG A 146 35.71 -25.49 -0.44
CA ARG A 146 36.56 -25.63 -1.64
C ARG A 146 38.02 -25.32 -1.38
N LEU A 147 38.33 -24.44 -0.42
CA LEU A 147 39.71 -24.07 -0.07
C LEU A 147 40.36 -25.07 0.87
N SER A 148 39.58 -25.84 1.64
CA SER A 148 40.08 -26.85 2.57
C SER A 148 40.27 -28.25 1.96
N SER A 149 40.00 -28.42 0.66
CA SER A 149 40.12 -29.68 -0.10
C SER A 149 41.18 -29.57 -1.17
#